data_AF-A0A821XY25-F1
#
_entry.id   AF-A0A821XY25-F1
#
_cell.length_a   1.000
_cell.length_b   1.000
_cell.length_c   1.000
_cell.angle_alpha   90.00
_cell.angle_beta   90.00
_cell.angle_gamma   90.00
#
_symmetry.space_group_name_H-M   'P 1'
#
loop_
_entity.id
_entity.type
_entity.pdbx_description
1 polymer ?
#
loop_
_entity_poly.entity_id
_entity_poly.type
_entity_poly.pdbx_seq_one_letter_code
_entity_poly.pdbx_strand_id
1 'polypeptide(L)'
;RGDFIRIPHNHRILDGDQAIAKLVQCQAGDLVLWDSRLVHCNAPAFVIEQQNEGESVDFLRIVAYVSMSPTTFVRDHTLNEFRKQRKSIVENNITLTHWSTELVQTRSKINLPKISMKKFDAYQRALILGTDFDDN
;
A
#
# COMPACT_ATOMS: atom_id res chain seq x y z
N ARG A 1 4.55 -12.42 -18.38
CA ARG A 1 3.32 -13.26 -18.45
C ARG A 1 2.37 -12.70 -17.40
N GLY A 2 1.30 -12.01 -17.81
CA GLY A 2 0.63 -11.00 -16.98
C GLY A 2 -0.35 -11.55 -15.95
N ASP A 3 -0.32 -10.91 -14.77
CA ASP A 3 -1.08 -11.18 -13.54
C ASP A 3 -2.57 -10.75 -13.62
N PHE A 4 -3.24 -11.03 -14.73
CA PHE A 4 -4.64 -10.67 -14.92
C PHE A 4 -5.49 -11.91 -15.22
N ILE A 5 -6.40 -12.23 -14.30
CA ILE A 5 -7.42 -13.25 -14.51
C ILE A 5 -8.59 -12.57 -15.21
N ARG A 6 -8.84 -12.93 -16.48
CA ARG A 6 -10.03 -12.46 -17.19
C ARG A 6 -11.26 -13.15 -16.60
N ILE A 7 -12.21 -12.34 -16.15
CA ILE A 7 -13.52 -12.82 -15.71
C ILE A 7 -14.40 -12.95 -16.95
N PRO A 8 -14.97 -14.15 -17.23
CA PRO A 8 -15.91 -14.33 -18.33
C PRO A 8 -17.10 -13.36 -18.22
N HIS A 9 -17.58 -12.85 -19.35
CA HIS A 9 -18.71 -11.91 -19.38
C HIS A 9 -20.00 -12.45 -18.75
N ASN A 10 -20.16 -13.77 -18.72
CA ASN A 10 -21.30 -14.49 -18.12
C ASN A 10 -21.02 -15.01 -16.70
N HIS A 11 -19.96 -14.54 -16.06
CA HIS A 11 -19.65 -14.97 -14.70
C HIS A 11 -20.59 -14.27 -13.71
N ARG A 12 -21.12 -15.04 -12.75
CA ARG A 12 -22.10 -14.57 -11.75
C ARG A 12 -21.73 -13.29 -10.99
N ILE A 13 -20.44 -12.97 -10.87
CA ILE A 13 -19.95 -11.72 -10.25
C ILE A 13 -20.28 -10.47 -11.07
N LEU A 14 -20.57 -10.65 -12.36
CA LEU A 14 -21.03 -9.65 -13.32
C LEU A 14 -22.53 -9.81 -13.64
N ASP A 15 -23.17 -10.90 -13.20
CA ASP A 15 -24.59 -11.16 -13.49
C ASP A 15 -25.50 -10.23 -12.67
N GLY A 16 -26.53 -9.71 -13.34
CA GLY A 16 -27.72 -9.15 -12.68
C GLY A 16 -27.95 -7.65 -12.83
N ASP A 17 -27.45 -6.99 -13.89
CA ASP A 17 -27.60 -5.53 -14.15
C ASP A 17 -27.16 -4.59 -13.00
N GLN A 18 -26.67 -5.14 -11.88
CA GLN A 18 -26.25 -4.42 -10.68
C GLN A 18 -24.75 -4.16 -10.66
N ALA A 19 -23.96 -4.94 -11.39
CA ALA A 19 -22.51 -4.77 -11.46
C ALA A 19 -22.15 -3.63 -12.42
N ILE A 20 -22.05 -2.41 -11.88
CA ILE A 20 -21.65 -1.23 -12.65
C ILE A 20 -20.13 -1.07 -12.54
N ALA A 21 -19.40 -1.35 -13.63
CA ALA A 21 -17.98 -1.01 -13.69
C ALA A 21 -17.81 0.52 -13.62
N LYS A 22 -16.95 0.98 -12.70
CA LYS A 22 -16.61 2.39 -12.54
C LYS A 22 -15.10 2.57 -12.70
N LEU A 23 -14.72 3.50 -13.59
CA LEU A 23 -13.35 3.97 -13.64
C LEU A 23 -13.19 5.09 -12.61
N VAL A 24 -12.30 4.88 -11.63
CA VAL A 24 -11.95 5.90 -10.65
C VAL A 24 -10.83 6.77 -11.24
N GLN A 25 -11.07 8.07 -11.29
CA GLN A 25 -10.08 9.07 -11.70
C GLN A 25 -9.61 9.83 -10.46
N CYS A 26 -8.30 10.07 -10.37
CA CYS A 26 -7.67 10.70 -9.23
C CYS A 26 -6.63 11.72 -9.67
N GLN A 27 -6.46 12.76 -8.87
CA GLN A 27 -5.37 13.72 -8.95
C GLN A 27 -4.32 13.41 -7.86
N ALA A 28 -3.17 14.07 -7.95
CA ALA A 28 -2.13 13.96 -6.93
C ALA A 28 -2.69 14.45 -5.58
N GLY A 29 -2.58 13.61 -4.55
CA GLY A 29 -3.09 13.91 -3.21
C GLY A 29 -4.46 13.29 -2.89
N ASP A 30 -5.17 12.77 -3.89
CA ASP A 30 -6.44 12.06 -3.64
C ASP A 30 -6.20 10.74 -2.89
N LEU A 31 -7.10 10.43 -1.96
CA LEU A 31 -7.15 9.15 -1.24
C LEU A 31 -8.31 8.31 -1.75
N VAL A 32 -8.00 7.13 -2.29
CA VAL A 32 -9.00 6.14 -2.72
C VAL A 32 -9.10 5.05 -1.68
N LEU A 33 -10.29 4.85 -1.13
CA LEU A 33 -10.60 3.78 -0.19
C LEU A 33 -11.62 2.83 -0.79
N TRP A 34 -11.44 1.55 -0.52
CA TRP A 34 -12.41 0.52 -0.88
C TRP A 34 -12.58 -0.49 0.25
N ASP A 35 -13.78 -1.05 0.36
CA ASP A 35 -14.06 -2.19 1.23
C ASP A 35 -13.24 -3.40 0.78
N SER A 36 -12.73 -4.21 1.71
CA SER A 36 -11.87 -5.36 1.39
C SER A 36 -12.56 -6.45 0.54
N ARG A 37 -13.89 -6.41 0.43
CA ARG A 37 -14.69 -7.31 -0.42
C ARG A 37 -14.98 -6.70 -1.80
N LEU A 38 -14.57 -5.46 -2.07
CA LEU A 38 -14.76 -4.81 -3.36
C LEU A 38 -13.82 -5.42 -4.41
N VAL A 39 -14.40 -5.94 -5.48
CA VAL A 39 -13.66 -6.34 -6.68
C VAL A 39 -13.08 -5.10 -7.33
N HIS A 40 -11.76 -5.05 -7.46
CA HIS A 40 -11.06 -3.95 -8.10
C HIS A 40 -9.90 -4.49 -8.96
N CYS A 41 -9.45 -3.68 -9.91
CA CYS A 41 -8.30 -3.99 -10.74
C CYS A 41 -7.58 -2.71 -11.15
N ASN A 42 -6.28 -2.83 -11.42
CA ASN A 42 -5.51 -1.74 -12.01
C ASN A 42 -6.00 -1.49 -13.45
N ALA A 43 -6.33 -0.25 -13.79
CA ALA A 43 -6.49 0.16 -15.17
C ALA A 43 -5.11 0.46 -15.81
N PRO A 44 -4.92 0.19 -17.12
CA PRO A 44 -3.78 0.70 -17.87
C PRO A 44 -3.67 2.22 -17.73
N ALA A 45 -2.46 2.76 -17.79
CA ALA A 45 -2.31 4.20 -18.04
C ALA A 45 -2.82 4.45 -19.46
N PHE A 46 -3.84 5.30 -19.61
CA PHE A 46 -4.54 5.51 -20.89
C PHE A 46 -3.71 6.21 -21.98
N VAL A 47 -2.41 6.43 -21.73
CA VAL A 47 -1.49 7.12 -22.63
C VAL A 47 -0.29 6.21 -22.87
N ILE A 48 -0.33 5.47 -23.97
CA ILE A 48 0.89 5.06 -24.66
C ILE A 48 0.72 5.61 -26.08
N GLU A 49 0.99 6.89 -26.25
CA GLU A 49 1.43 7.36 -27.57
C GLU A 49 2.66 6.53 -27.93
N GLN A 50 2.85 6.17 -29.21
CA GLN A 50 4.04 5.44 -29.64
C GLN A 50 5.27 6.26 -29.23
N GLN A 51 5.96 5.82 -28.17
CA GLN A 51 7.23 6.44 -27.79
C GLN A 51 8.22 6.20 -28.92
N ASN A 52 8.76 7.27 -29.48
CA ASN A 52 9.87 7.15 -30.41
C ASN A 52 11.15 6.77 -29.64
N GLU A 53 12.04 6.00 -30.26
CA GLU A 53 13.35 5.70 -29.65
C GLU A 53 14.08 7.00 -29.32
N GLY A 54 14.42 7.19 -28.04
CA GLY A 54 15.13 8.37 -27.54
C GLY A 54 14.27 9.41 -26.82
N GLU A 55 12.94 9.25 -26.78
CA GLU A 55 12.06 10.11 -25.98
C GLU A 55 12.10 9.74 -24.49
N SER A 56 12.05 10.76 -23.62
CA SER A 56 11.99 10.56 -22.17
C SER A 56 10.63 9.98 -21.78
N VAL A 57 10.64 8.98 -20.90
CA VAL A 57 9.40 8.40 -20.37
C VAL A 57 8.77 9.37 -19.37
N ASP A 58 7.56 9.82 -19.67
CA ASP A 58 6.77 10.59 -18.72
C ASP A 58 6.33 9.73 -17.54
N PHE A 59 6.30 10.33 -16.35
CA PHE A 59 5.83 9.68 -15.15
C PHE A 59 4.30 9.54 -15.18
N LEU A 60 3.83 8.38 -15.61
CA LEU A 60 2.40 8.17 -15.89
C LEU A 60 1.55 8.07 -14.62
N ARG A 61 2.01 7.32 -13.60
CA ARG A 61 1.25 7.10 -12.35
C ARG A 61 2.14 6.52 -11.25
N ILE A 62 2.04 7.08 -10.05
CA ILE A 62 2.47 6.44 -8.80
C ILE A 62 1.34 6.43 -7.81
N VAL A 63 1.29 5.37 -7.01
CA VAL A 63 0.35 5.22 -5.90
C VAL A 63 1.11 4.71 -4.69
N ALA A 64 0.81 5.26 -3.52
CA ALA A 64 1.26 4.72 -2.26
C ALA A 64 0.14 3.85 -1.67
N TYR A 65 0.40 2.57 -1.45
CA TYR A 65 -0.55 1.69 -0.78
C TYR A 65 -0.48 1.92 0.72
N VAL A 66 -1.61 2.35 1.30
CA VAL A 66 -1.79 2.50 2.74
C VAL A 66 -2.84 1.49 3.18
N SER A 67 -2.44 0.51 4.00
CA SER A 67 -3.37 -0.46 4.58
C SER A 67 -4.00 0.10 5.85
N MET A 68 -5.33 -0.01 5.98
CA MET A 68 -6.06 0.27 7.21
C MET A 68 -6.38 -1.04 7.91
N SER A 69 -5.67 -1.34 9.00
CA SER A 69 -5.87 -2.58 9.76
C SER A 69 -6.12 -2.26 11.23
N PRO A 70 -7.23 -2.74 11.81
CA PRO A 70 -7.49 -2.58 13.25
C PRO A 70 -6.36 -3.19 14.08
N THR A 71 -5.98 -2.51 15.17
CA THR A 71 -4.94 -3.01 16.11
C THR A 71 -5.33 -4.34 16.75
N THR A 72 -6.62 -4.63 16.84
CA THR A 72 -7.17 -5.91 17.32
C THR A 72 -6.82 -7.11 16.44
N PHE A 73 -6.31 -6.89 15.23
CA PHE A 73 -5.87 -7.97 14.33
C PHE A 73 -4.43 -8.43 14.61
N VAL A 74 -3.69 -7.77 15.51
CA VAL A 74 -2.39 -8.25 15.98
C VAL A 74 -2.61 -9.44 16.92
N ARG A 75 -2.13 -10.64 16.54
CA ARG A 75 -2.42 -11.90 17.25
C ARG A 75 -1.26 -12.46 18.06
N ASP A 76 -0.03 -12.32 17.58
CA ASP A 76 1.15 -13.03 18.14
C ASP A 76 2.01 -12.17 19.09
N HIS A 77 1.60 -10.92 19.30
CA HIS A 77 2.35 -9.95 20.10
C HIS A 77 1.37 -9.08 20.90
N THR A 78 1.81 -8.60 22.05
CA THR A 78 1.16 -7.43 22.64
C THR A 78 1.37 -6.22 21.72
N LEU A 79 0.45 -5.25 21.75
CA LEU A 79 0.56 -4.05 20.93
C LEU A 79 1.87 -3.28 21.20
N ASN A 80 2.36 -3.29 22.45
CA ASN A 80 3.62 -2.66 22.82
C ASN A 80 4.84 -3.37 22.21
N GLU A 81 4.86 -4.69 22.19
CA GLU A 81 5.93 -5.46 21.53
C GLU A 81 5.93 -5.22 20.02
N PHE A 82 4.74 -5.28 19.41
CA PHE A 82 4.56 -5.01 17.99
C PHE A 82 5.09 -3.63 17.60
N ARG A 83 4.76 -2.58 18.38
CA ARG A 83 5.25 -1.21 18.20
C ARG A 83 6.77 -1.08 18.32
N LYS A 84 7.36 -1.71 19.34
CA LYS A 84 8.83 -1.73 19.54
C LYS A 84 9.53 -2.37 18.34
N GLN A 85 8.99 -3.46 17.82
CA GLN A 85 9.55 -4.13 16.65
C GLN A 85 9.40 -3.28 15.38
N ARG A 86 8.25 -2.67 15.14
CA ARG A 86 8.05 -1.72 14.01
C ARG A 86 9.05 -0.59 14.01
N LYS A 87 9.28 0.02 15.18
CA LYS A 87 10.34 1.03 15.34
C LYS A 87 11.70 0.49 14.90
N SER A 88 12.09 -0.67 15.42
CA SER A 88 13.37 -1.31 15.08
C SER A 88 13.48 -1.61 13.57
N ILE A 89 12.39 -2.07 12.94
CA ILE A 89 12.33 -2.36 11.50
C ILE A 89 12.62 -1.09 10.68
N VAL A 90 11.99 0.03 11.03
CA VAL A 90 12.23 1.33 10.36
C VAL A 90 13.67 1.80 10.59
N GLU A 91 14.17 1.75 11.84
CA GLU A 91 15.53 2.20 12.17
C GLU A 91 16.61 1.37 11.44
N ASN A 92 16.31 0.13 11.07
CA ASN A 92 17.25 -0.78 10.40
C ASN A 92 16.96 -1.01 8.91
N ASN A 93 16.05 -0.25 8.29
CA ASN A 93 15.66 -0.40 6.87
C ASN A 93 15.26 -1.84 6.49
N ILE A 94 14.50 -2.51 7.36
CA ILE A 94 14.05 -3.88 7.13
C ILE A 94 12.73 -3.85 6.36
N THR A 95 12.63 -4.62 5.28
CA THR A 95 11.38 -4.78 4.53
C THR A 95 10.53 -5.91 5.10
N LEU A 96 9.21 -5.69 5.11
CA LEU A 96 8.22 -6.68 5.57
C LEU A 96 7.45 -7.29 4.39
N THR A 97 6.50 -8.17 4.71
CA THR A 97 5.48 -8.64 3.79
C THR A 97 4.39 -7.57 3.57
N HIS A 98 3.41 -7.90 2.75
CA HIS A 98 2.22 -7.08 2.52
C HIS A 98 1.18 -7.17 3.66
N TRP A 99 1.40 -8.04 4.66
CA TRP A 99 0.51 -8.20 5.81
C TRP A 99 0.88 -7.19 6.89
N SER A 100 0.14 -6.07 6.93
CA SER A 100 0.41 -4.91 7.81
C SER A 100 0.41 -5.23 9.32
N THR A 101 -0.27 -6.29 9.73
CA THR A 101 -0.39 -6.75 11.13
C THR A 101 0.54 -7.91 11.47
N GLU A 102 1.35 -8.37 10.52
CA GLU A 102 2.33 -9.43 10.71
C GLU A 102 3.75 -8.86 10.55
N LEU A 103 4.69 -9.30 11.38
CA LEU A 103 6.09 -8.86 11.32
C LEU A 103 6.97 -9.90 10.63
N VAL A 104 6.50 -10.38 9.48
CA VAL A 104 7.24 -11.35 8.65
C VAL A 104 8.24 -10.60 7.78
N GLN A 105 9.53 -10.89 7.99
CA GLN A 105 10.62 -10.28 7.23
C GLN A 105 10.83 -11.03 5.92
N THR A 106 10.86 -10.30 4.80
CA THR A 106 10.84 -10.92 3.47
C THR A 106 12.23 -11.20 2.88
N ARG A 107 13.31 -10.60 3.39
CA ARG A 107 14.72 -10.90 3.01
C ARG A 107 15.75 -10.13 3.86
N SER A 108 17.01 -10.53 3.72
CA SER A 108 18.22 -10.08 4.44
C SER A 108 18.39 -8.56 4.50
N LYS A 109 18.93 -8.06 5.62
CA LYS A 109 19.31 -6.64 5.84
C LYS A 109 19.91 -6.02 4.58
N ILE A 110 19.24 -5.01 4.04
CA ILE A 110 19.84 -4.13 3.04
C ILE A 110 20.90 -3.31 3.78
N ASN A 111 22.10 -3.19 3.22
CA ASN A 111 23.21 -2.47 3.86
C ASN A 111 23.03 -0.95 3.72
N LEU A 112 21.97 -0.43 4.31
CA LEU A 112 21.66 1.00 4.36
C LEU A 112 22.02 1.56 5.74
N PRO A 113 22.45 2.84 5.81
CA PRO A 113 22.66 3.51 7.08
C PRO A 113 21.40 3.44 7.95
N LYS A 114 21.58 3.15 9.23
CA LYS A 114 20.45 3.15 10.17
C LYS A 114 19.79 4.52 10.20
N ILE A 115 18.46 4.51 10.25
CA ILE A 115 17.66 5.71 10.41
C ILE A 115 17.41 5.93 11.90
N SER A 116 17.56 7.16 12.38
CA SER A 116 17.19 7.51 13.75
C SER A 116 15.76 8.02 13.77
N MET A 117 14.94 7.56 14.72
CA MET A 117 13.58 8.07 14.89
C MET A 117 13.50 9.57 15.12
N LYS A 118 14.60 10.21 15.56
CA LYS A 118 14.70 11.67 15.72
C LYS A 118 14.63 12.43 14.39
N LYS A 119 14.85 11.76 13.25
CA LYS A 119 14.74 12.37 11.92
C LYS A 119 13.30 12.58 11.48
N PHE A 120 12.37 11.84 12.06
CA PHE A 120 10.95 11.95 11.76
C PHE A 120 10.30 13.00 12.65
N ASP A 121 9.34 13.74 12.12
CA ASP A 121 8.49 14.62 12.93
C ASP A 121 7.54 13.81 13.83
N ALA A 122 6.77 14.49 14.67
CA ALA A 122 5.89 13.82 15.63
C ALA A 122 4.77 13.01 14.94
N TYR A 123 4.23 13.51 13.83
CA TYR A 123 3.19 12.85 13.04
C TYR A 123 3.71 11.57 12.38
N GLN A 124 4.87 11.64 11.73
CA GLN A 124 5.54 10.50 11.12
C GLN A 124 5.88 9.41 12.15
N ARG A 125 6.31 9.80 13.34
CA ARG A 125 6.54 8.85 14.44
C ARG A 125 5.25 8.16 14.88
N ALA A 126 4.14 8.90 14.96
CA ALA A 126 2.84 8.34 15.29
C ALA A 126 2.38 7.32 14.23
N LEU A 127 2.56 7.62 12.95
CA LEU A 127 2.29 6.70 11.84
C LEU A 127 3.14 5.42 11.91
N ILE A 128 4.44 5.54 12.19
CA ILE A 128 5.34 4.39 12.34
C ILE A 128 4.86 3.48 13.48
N LEU A 129 4.45 4.07 14.60
CA LEU A 129 4.05 3.35 15.81
C LEU A 129 2.56 2.97 15.82
N GLY A 130 1.75 3.44 14.87
CA GLY A 130 0.30 3.25 14.91
C GLY A 130 -0.29 3.75 16.23
N THR A 131 0.09 4.96 16.62
CA THR A 131 -0.48 5.67 17.78
C THR A 131 -1.27 6.88 17.28
N ASP A 132 -2.18 7.36 18.11
CA ASP A 132 -2.83 8.63 17.86
C ASP A 132 -1.79 9.74 17.83
N PHE A 133 -2.05 10.74 17.00
CA PHE A 133 -1.26 11.95 16.91
C PHE A 133 -2.11 13.09 17.47
N ASP A 134 -1.73 13.58 18.65
CA ASP A 134 -2.35 14.75 19.24
C ASP A 134 -1.55 15.99 18.82
N ASP A 135 -2.19 16.89 18.06
CA ASP A 135 -1.61 18.14 17.53
C ASP A 135 -1.42 19.24 18.60
N ASN A 136 -1.38 18.89 19.88
CA ASN A 136 -1.28 19.84 21.01
C ASN A 136 0.13 20.42 21.20
#